data_AF-A0A3M1Z7U5-F1
#
_entry.id   AF-A0A3M1Z7U5-F1
#
_cell.length_a   1.000
_cell.length_b   1.000
_cell.length_c   1.000
_cell.angle_alpha   90.00
_cell.angle_beta   90.00
_cell.angle_gamma   90.00
#
_symmetry.space_group_name_H-M   'P 1'
#
loop_
_entity.id
_entity.type
_entity.pdbx_description
1 polymer ?
#
loop_
_entity_poly.entity_id
_entity_poly.type
_entity_poly.pdbx_seq_one_letter_code
_entity_poly.pdbx_strand_id
1 'polypeptide(L)'
;EYGVIRLIHPDIEKLDAIEKAILDQSYPPPADIPAPAEPDLAPLADAVNKEKTAEALRYYATALAMWQPEWRLTEASLMLQWALRPEPDHAATHFYAGVVYRKRYDSPNRKPDDFQRAVYHWQRALELAPNNYIYRRRIQQYGPRLDKPYPFYDWIAEARKAIEARGETPYPLPIEPYGAELAAPQDTFATVEATAPDPKGAITRDEAQLIQLETTAVPTKIKAGEAIRVHIILRPQATAYWNNEAEGTVLWVNAPAGWQIDRPLQTLPLPNSETDDAPRIFEFEARSPDNAQGTTEITFYVLYYVCEQKDGVCLYRRQDGAVTIEVSAATAQSNR
;
A
#
# COMPACT_ATOMS: atom_id res chain seq x y z
N GLU A 1 18.53 1.20 28.09
CA GLU A 1 19.46 1.08 26.94
C GLU A 1 19.51 2.35 26.10
N TYR A 2 20.68 2.99 26.03
CA TYR A 2 20.94 4.16 25.19
C TYR A 2 22.19 3.95 24.33
N GLY A 3 22.04 4.04 23.01
CA GLY A 3 23.15 3.89 22.06
C GLY A 3 22.73 3.10 20.82
N VAL A 4 23.46 3.27 19.73
CA VAL A 4 23.33 2.43 18.54
C VAL A 4 24.60 1.61 18.42
N ILE A 5 24.48 0.30 18.56
CA ILE A 5 25.59 -0.63 18.38
C ILE A 5 25.53 -1.08 16.92
N ARG A 6 26.58 -0.78 16.16
CA ARG A 6 26.72 -1.23 14.77
C ARG A 6 27.95 -2.11 14.64
N LEU A 7 27.73 -3.39 14.39
CA LEU A 7 28.77 -4.35 14.05
C LEU A 7 28.60 -4.77 12.60
N ILE A 8 29.56 -4.44 11.75
CA ILE A 8 29.52 -4.76 10.32
C ILE A 8 30.42 -5.98 10.09
N HIS A 9 29.88 -7.04 9.50
CA HIS A 9 30.54 -8.34 9.31
C HIS A 9 31.06 -8.97 10.62
N PRO A 10 30.16 -9.30 11.57
CA PRO A 10 30.57 -10.00 12.78
C PRO A 10 31.22 -11.34 12.45
N ASP A 11 32.35 -11.60 13.12
CA ASP A 11 33.04 -12.89 13.07
C ASP A 11 32.21 -13.92 13.86
N ILE A 12 31.66 -14.91 13.14
CA ILE A 12 30.74 -15.91 13.70
C ILE A 12 31.45 -16.75 14.78
N GLU A 13 32.77 -16.94 14.68
CA GLU A 13 33.54 -17.68 15.68
C GLU A 13 33.66 -16.92 17.01
N LYS A 14 33.27 -15.65 17.05
CA LYS A 14 33.33 -14.77 18.24
C LYS A 14 31.97 -14.39 18.78
N LEU A 15 30.89 -15.07 18.37
CA LEU A 15 29.53 -14.72 18.80
C LEU A 15 29.39 -14.69 20.32
N ASP A 16 29.91 -15.67 21.07
CA ASP A 16 29.85 -15.68 22.53
C ASP A 16 30.58 -14.48 23.16
N ALA A 17 31.67 -14.04 22.54
CA ALA A 17 32.42 -12.87 23.00
C ALA A 17 31.69 -11.57 22.64
N ILE A 18 31.06 -11.51 21.46
CA ILE A 18 30.22 -10.40 21.01
C ILE A 18 29.01 -10.27 21.94
N GLU A 19 28.31 -11.35 22.26
CA GLU A 19 27.16 -11.37 23.16
C GLU A 19 27.52 -10.79 24.53
N LYS A 20 28.58 -11.31 25.16
CA LYS A 20 29.05 -10.80 26.46
C LYS A 20 29.51 -9.35 26.42
N ALA A 21 30.18 -8.95 25.35
CA ALA A 21 30.75 -7.61 25.23
C ALA A 21 29.73 -6.57 24.76
N ILE A 22 28.59 -6.98 24.21
CA ILE A 22 27.66 -6.08 23.55
C ILE A 22 26.23 -6.26 24.04
N LEU A 23 25.68 -7.48 23.97
CA LEU A 23 24.28 -7.77 24.27
C LEU A 23 24.02 -7.85 25.78
N ASP A 24 24.98 -8.37 26.55
CA ASP A 24 24.90 -8.50 28.01
C ASP A 24 25.25 -7.18 28.74
N GLN A 25 25.68 -6.15 28.01
CA GLN A 25 26.01 -4.86 28.61
C GLN A 25 24.76 -3.99 28.81
N SER A 26 24.74 -3.26 29.92
CA SER A 26 23.76 -2.19 30.17
C SER A 26 24.32 -0.86 29.64
N TYR A 27 23.56 -0.17 28.80
CA TYR A 27 23.90 1.14 28.25
C TYR A 27 23.08 2.23 28.93
N PRO A 28 23.61 2.89 29.97
CA PRO A 28 22.89 3.94 30.68
C PRO A 28 22.70 5.19 29.80
N PRO A 29 21.70 6.04 30.11
CA PRO A 29 21.52 7.32 29.42
C PRO A 29 22.80 8.16 29.44
N PRO A 30 23.22 8.74 28.30
CA PRO A 30 24.26 9.76 28.30
C PRO A 30 23.86 10.93 29.19
N ALA A 31 24.85 11.59 29.79
CA ALA A 31 24.61 12.75 30.66
C ALA A 31 23.83 13.88 29.94
N ASP A 32 24.06 14.04 28.64
CA ASP A 32 23.33 14.94 27.77
C ASP A 32 22.87 14.18 26.51
N ILE A 33 21.56 14.05 26.35
CA ILE A 33 20.96 13.58 25.10
C ILE A 33 20.57 14.84 24.33
N PRO A 34 21.24 15.16 23.20
CA PRO A 34 20.81 16.28 22.38
C PRO A 34 19.36 16.06 21.96
N ALA A 35 18.54 17.10 22.08
CA ALA A 35 17.19 17.04 21.55
C ALA A 35 17.26 16.69 20.06
N PRO A 36 16.37 15.83 19.55
CA PRO A 36 16.27 15.58 18.12
C PRO A 36 16.11 16.92 17.39
N ALA A 37 17.09 17.30 16.59
CA ALA A 37 17.01 18.48 15.75
C ALA A 37 16.54 18.06 14.35
N GLU A 38 15.62 18.83 13.77
CA GLU A 38 15.31 18.68 12.36
C GLU A 38 16.56 19.01 11.53
N PRO A 39 16.97 18.15 10.58
CA PRO A 39 18.12 18.42 9.75
C PRO A 39 17.87 19.66 8.87
N ASP A 40 18.86 20.54 8.78
CA ASP A 40 18.82 21.70 7.89
C ASP A 40 18.89 21.24 6.41
N LEU A 41 17.81 21.50 5.67
CA LEU A 41 17.70 21.13 4.26
C LEU A 41 18.16 22.23 3.30
N ALA A 42 18.54 23.41 3.79
CA ALA A 42 18.99 24.52 2.95
C ALA A 42 20.16 24.16 2.03
N PRO A 43 21.19 23.39 2.46
CA PRO A 43 22.27 22.97 1.56
C PRO A 43 21.79 22.12 0.38
N LEU A 44 20.78 21.27 0.61
CA LEU A 44 20.20 20.43 -0.45
C LEU A 44 19.35 21.27 -1.42
N ALA A 45 18.57 22.21 -0.91
CA ALA A 45 17.82 23.15 -1.74
C ALA A 45 18.78 24.02 -2.60
N ASP A 46 19.89 24.46 -2.03
CA ASP A 46 20.94 25.20 -2.73
C ASP A 46 21.58 24.37 -3.85
N ALA A 47 21.86 23.09 -3.60
CA ALA A 47 22.42 22.18 -4.59
C ALA A 47 21.50 22.01 -5.81
N VAL A 48 20.18 21.93 -5.60
CA VAL A 48 19.18 21.88 -6.70
C VAL A 48 19.35 23.06 -7.65
N ASN A 49 19.56 24.27 -7.11
CA ASN A 49 19.70 25.49 -7.91
C ASN A 49 21.06 25.62 -8.59
N LYS A 50 22.14 25.24 -7.89
CA LYS A 50 23.53 25.39 -8.35
C LYS A 50 23.90 24.33 -9.38
N GLU A 51 23.57 23.07 -9.10
CA GLU A 51 24.00 21.93 -9.90
C GLU A 51 23.02 21.59 -11.02
N LYS A 52 21.71 21.73 -10.75
CA LYS A 52 20.63 21.41 -11.69
C LYS A 52 20.69 19.97 -12.22
N THR A 53 21.15 19.04 -11.38
CA THR A 53 21.26 17.61 -11.69
C THR A 53 20.05 16.83 -11.19
N ALA A 54 19.80 15.66 -11.79
CA ALA A 54 18.79 14.72 -11.30
C ALA A 54 19.12 14.21 -9.89
N GLU A 55 20.41 14.11 -9.56
CA GLU A 55 20.89 13.68 -8.26
C GLU A 55 20.56 14.70 -7.15
N ALA A 56 20.84 15.98 -7.36
CA ALA A 56 20.48 17.03 -6.39
C ALA A 56 18.96 17.06 -6.15
N LEU A 57 18.16 16.95 -7.22
CA LEU A 57 16.70 16.84 -7.12
C LEU A 57 16.26 15.63 -6.30
N ARG A 58 16.86 14.46 -6.51
CA ARG A 58 16.57 13.23 -5.74
C ARG A 58 16.88 13.40 -4.26
N TYR A 59 18.06 13.89 -3.92
CA TYR A 59 18.47 14.00 -2.51
C TYR A 59 17.60 15.00 -1.77
N TYR A 60 17.32 16.15 -2.38
CA TYR A 60 16.41 17.13 -1.78
C TYR A 60 14.99 16.56 -1.64
N ALA A 61 14.45 15.90 -2.66
CA ALA A 61 13.12 15.27 -2.58
C ALA A 61 13.01 14.20 -1.49
N THR A 62 14.03 13.35 -1.36
CA THR A 62 14.08 12.32 -0.33
C THR A 62 14.13 12.95 1.06
N ALA A 63 14.90 14.03 1.21
CA ALA A 63 14.98 14.76 2.46
C ALA A 63 13.66 15.43 2.85
N LEU A 64 12.96 16.04 1.90
CA LEU A 64 11.60 16.56 2.11
C LEU A 64 10.65 15.44 2.58
N ALA A 65 10.72 14.26 1.96
CA ALA A 65 9.86 13.15 2.31
C ALA A 65 10.16 12.57 3.70
N MET A 66 11.40 12.62 4.17
CA MET A 66 11.80 12.03 5.45
C MET A 66 11.63 12.99 6.63
N TRP A 67 12.01 14.26 6.47
CA TRP A 67 12.21 15.18 7.59
C TRP A 67 11.33 16.43 7.56
N GLN A 68 10.40 16.55 6.61
CA GLN A 68 9.51 17.70 6.55
C GLN A 68 8.04 17.29 6.68
N PRO A 69 7.16 18.24 7.05
CA PRO A 69 5.74 17.98 7.19
C PRO A 69 5.11 17.49 5.88
N GLU A 70 4.02 16.73 6.01
CA GLU A 70 3.39 15.99 4.89
C GLU A 70 2.95 16.86 3.71
N TRP A 71 2.68 18.15 3.91
CA TRP A 71 2.33 19.06 2.82
C TRP A 71 3.49 19.26 1.82
N ARG A 72 4.74 19.03 2.24
CA ARG A 72 5.94 19.05 1.37
C ARG A 72 6.05 17.83 0.46
N LEU A 73 5.24 16.78 0.65
CA LEU A 73 5.26 15.59 -0.21
C LEU A 73 4.86 15.91 -1.65
N THR A 74 4.07 16.97 -1.86
CA THR A 74 3.77 17.44 -3.22
C THR A 74 5.01 17.98 -3.93
N GLU A 75 5.82 18.78 -3.24
CA GLU A 75 7.10 19.26 -3.78
C GLU A 75 8.06 18.10 -4.03
N ALA A 76 8.22 17.18 -3.07
CA ALA A 76 9.05 16.00 -3.23
C ALA A 76 8.66 15.18 -4.48
N SER A 77 7.35 14.99 -4.71
CA SER A 77 6.86 14.27 -5.89
C SER A 77 7.17 14.98 -7.20
N LEU A 78 7.20 16.32 -7.21
CA LEU A 78 7.53 17.12 -8.40
C LEU A 78 9.03 17.04 -8.70
N MET A 79 9.88 17.14 -7.67
CA MET A 79 11.32 17.06 -7.82
C MET A 79 11.75 15.69 -8.37
N LEU A 80 11.13 14.60 -7.91
CA LEU A 80 11.40 13.25 -8.45
C LEU A 80 10.91 13.09 -9.89
N GLN A 81 9.77 13.68 -10.25
CA GLN A 81 9.33 13.73 -11.65
C GLN A 81 10.34 14.49 -12.53
N TRP A 82 10.91 15.59 -12.05
CA TRP A 82 11.94 16.33 -12.78
C TRP A 82 13.25 15.56 -12.86
N ALA A 83 13.65 14.84 -11.82
CA ALA A 83 14.81 13.96 -11.83
C ALA A 83 14.67 12.82 -12.85
N LEU A 84 13.46 12.30 -13.06
CA LEU A 84 13.17 11.24 -14.04
C LEU A 84 13.14 11.73 -15.50
N ARG A 85 13.04 13.03 -15.77
CA ARG A 85 13.04 13.53 -17.17
C ARG A 85 14.36 13.26 -17.90
N PRO A 86 15.53 13.63 -17.35
CA PRO A 86 16.82 13.29 -17.97
C PRO A 86 17.23 11.84 -17.72
N GLU A 87 16.72 11.20 -16.66
CA GLU A 87 17.09 9.83 -16.26
C GLU A 87 15.84 8.94 -16.09
N PRO A 88 15.09 8.66 -17.17
CA PRO A 88 13.81 7.94 -17.10
C PRO A 88 13.94 6.49 -16.63
N ASP A 89 15.14 5.92 -16.72
CA ASP A 89 15.41 4.52 -16.36
C ASP A 89 16.26 4.41 -15.06
N HIS A 90 16.28 5.45 -14.23
CA HIS A 90 16.99 5.41 -12.95
C HIS A 90 16.14 4.72 -11.87
N ALA A 91 16.45 3.45 -11.61
CA ALA A 91 15.67 2.57 -10.72
C ALA A 91 15.44 3.15 -9.33
N ALA A 92 16.45 3.76 -8.71
CA ALA A 92 16.31 4.33 -7.37
C ALA A 92 15.39 5.56 -7.35
N THR A 93 15.39 6.39 -8.41
CA THR A 93 14.46 7.54 -8.50
C THR A 93 13.02 7.04 -8.56
N HIS A 94 12.77 5.99 -9.35
CA HIS A 94 11.48 5.32 -9.38
C HIS A 94 11.10 4.79 -8.01
N PHE A 95 12.00 4.10 -7.29
CA PHE A 95 11.69 3.58 -5.97
C PHE A 95 11.29 4.70 -4.99
N TYR A 96 12.07 5.78 -4.92
CA TYR A 96 11.75 6.93 -4.05
C TYR A 96 10.47 7.65 -4.47
N ALA A 97 10.20 7.78 -5.77
CA ALA A 97 8.93 8.33 -6.24
C ALA A 97 7.75 7.52 -5.71
N GLY A 98 7.86 6.18 -5.77
CA GLY A 98 6.82 5.32 -5.21
C GLY A 98 6.62 5.51 -3.70
N VAL A 99 7.71 5.66 -2.93
CA VAL A 99 7.64 5.96 -1.49
C VAL A 99 6.95 7.29 -1.21
N VAL A 100 7.30 8.34 -1.95
CA VAL A 100 6.69 9.67 -1.78
C VAL A 100 5.20 9.65 -2.12
N TYR A 101 4.81 9.00 -3.20
CA TYR A 101 3.40 8.85 -3.56
C TYR A 101 2.63 8.08 -2.51
N ARG A 102 3.15 6.96 -2.00
CA ARG A 102 2.49 6.22 -0.92
C ARG A 102 2.39 7.04 0.36
N LYS A 103 3.46 7.71 0.77
CA LYS A 103 3.42 8.57 1.96
C LYS A 103 2.40 9.70 1.82
N ARG A 104 2.26 10.29 0.62
CA ARG A 104 1.23 11.29 0.37
C ARG A 104 -0.17 10.69 0.41
N TYR A 105 -0.34 9.49 -0.16
CA TYR A 105 -1.60 8.75 -0.12
C TYR A 105 -2.11 8.52 1.30
N ASP A 106 -1.22 8.16 2.22
CA ASP A 106 -1.59 7.89 3.61
C ASP A 106 -1.83 9.18 4.43
N SER A 107 -1.44 10.36 3.91
CA SER A 107 -1.57 11.67 4.58
C SER A 107 -2.90 12.38 4.30
N PRO A 108 -3.23 13.47 5.02
CA PRO A 108 -4.33 14.37 4.66
C PRO A 108 -4.15 15.08 3.29
N ASN A 109 -2.93 15.11 2.74
CA ASN A 109 -2.61 15.72 1.44
C ASN A 109 -2.74 14.73 0.26
N ARG A 110 -3.41 13.59 0.47
CA ARG A 110 -3.65 12.57 -0.55
C ARG A 110 -4.20 13.18 -1.83
N LYS A 111 -3.78 12.62 -2.96
CA LYS A 111 -4.41 12.88 -4.27
C LYS A 111 -5.01 11.60 -4.82
N PRO A 112 -6.04 11.73 -5.68
CA PRO A 112 -6.49 10.62 -6.50
C PRO A 112 -5.29 9.97 -7.20
N ASP A 113 -5.29 8.64 -7.27
CA ASP A 113 -4.26 7.80 -7.89
C ASP A 113 -2.88 7.77 -7.23
N ASP A 114 -2.67 8.41 -6.07
CA ASP A 114 -1.35 8.36 -5.42
C ASP A 114 -0.90 6.93 -5.14
N PHE A 115 -1.80 6.04 -4.72
CA PHE A 115 -1.42 4.64 -4.52
C PHE A 115 -1.10 3.92 -5.84
N GLN A 116 -1.90 4.09 -6.87
CA GLN A 116 -1.63 3.53 -8.19
C GLN A 116 -0.29 4.04 -8.78
N ARG A 117 0.03 5.32 -8.60
CA ARG A 117 1.32 5.90 -8.98
C ARG A 117 2.46 5.30 -8.16
N ALA A 118 2.25 5.07 -6.87
CA ALA A 118 3.24 4.44 -6.02
C ALA A 118 3.64 3.05 -6.57
N VAL A 119 2.62 2.24 -6.89
CA VAL A 119 2.80 0.89 -7.42
C VAL A 119 3.48 0.92 -8.79
N TYR A 120 3.04 1.79 -9.71
CA TYR A 120 3.69 1.98 -11.00
C TYR A 120 5.20 2.24 -10.85
N HIS A 121 5.56 3.17 -9.97
CA HIS A 121 6.95 3.54 -9.75
C HIS A 121 7.77 2.43 -9.07
N TRP A 122 7.22 1.73 -8.07
CA TRP A 122 7.91 0.59 -7.47
C TRP A 122 8.11 -0.57 -8.45
N GLN A 123 7.13 -0.83 -9.30
CA GLN A 123 7.22 -1.88 -10.30
C GLN A 123 8.28 -1.53 -11.35
N ARG A 124 8.29 -0.28 -11.82
CA ARG A 124 9.33 0.20 -12.75
C ARG A 124 10.72 0.09 -12.12
N ALA A 125 10.88 0.41 -10.84
CA ALA A 125 12.14 0.20 -10.13
C ALA A 125 12.58 -1.27 -10.11
N LEU A 126 11.64 -2.19 -9.87
CA LEU A 126 11.91 -3.63 -9.87
C LEU A 126 12.27 -4.15 -11.27
N GLU A 127 11.62 -3.66 -12.33
CA GLU A 127 11.94 -4.02 -13.72
C GLU A 127 13.36 -3.58 -14.11
N LEU A 128 13.76 -2.38 -13.70
CA LEU A 128 15.08 -1.83 -13.96
C LEU A 128 16.18 -2.50 -13.11
N ALA A 129 15.83 -3.04 -11.93
CA ALA A 129 16.76 -3.70 -11.02
C ALA A 129 16.13 -4.96 -10.37
N PRO A 130 15.95 -6.07 -11.12
CA PRO A 130 15.17 -7.24 -10.68
C PRO A 130 15.77 -8.02 -9.50
N ASN A 131 17.08 -7.86 -9.28
CA ASN A 131 17.80 -8.48 -8.16
C ASN A 131 17.79 -7.63 -6.89
N ASN A 132 17.19 -6.43 -6.92
CA ASN A 132 17.08 -5.59 -5.74
C ASN A 132 16.00 -6.15 -4.80
N TYR A 133 16.45 -6.69 -3.67
CA TYR A 133 15.59 -7.29 -2.65
C TYR A 133 14.52 -6.31 -2.13
N ILE A 134 14.90 -5.05 -1.87
CA ILE A 134 13.99 -4.05 -1.28
C ILE A 134 12.86 -3.73 -2.27
N TYR A 135 13.18 -3.62 -3.57
CA TYR A 135 12.18 -3.29 -4.60
C TYR A 135 11.17 -4.42 -4.75
N ARG A 136 11.64 -5.68 -4.75
CA ARG A 136 10.77 -6.86 -4.80
C ARG A 136 9.85 -6.92 -3.60
N ARG A 137 10.39 -6.73 -2.40
CA ARG A 137 9.62 -6.77 -1.16
C ARG A 137 8.55 -5.70 -1.11
N ARG A 138 8.79 -4.51 -1.66
CA ARG A 138 7.79 -3.45 -1.69
C ARG A 138 6.58 -3.80 -2.55
N ILE A 139 6.76 -4.46 -3.70
CA ILE A 139 5.64 -4.96 -4.51
C ILE A 139 4.93 -6.11 -3.78
N GLN A 140 5.67 -7.05 -3.20
CA GLN A 140 5.09 -8.18 -2.45
C GLN A 140 4.33 -7.75 -1.19
N GLN A 141 4.69 -6.61 -0.58
CA GLN A 141 3.97 -6.05 0.57
C GLN A 141 2.51 -5.75 0.23
N TYR A 142 2.25 -5.15 -0.93
CA TYR A 142 0.89 -4.78 -1.37
C TYR A 142 0.29 -5.75 -2.40
N GLY A 143 1.07 -6.72 -2.90
CA GLY A 143 0.69 -7.68 -3.93
C GLY A 143 -0.07 -8.91 -3.41
N PRO A 144 -0.32 -9.89 -4.30
CA PRO A 144 -1.10 -11.09 -4.00
C PRO A 144 -0.39 -12.00 -3.00
N ARG A 145 -1.16 -12.78 -2.24
CA ARG A 145 -0.63 -13.77 -1.30
C ARG A 145 0.09 -14.92 -1.98
N LEU A 146 -0.24 -15.22 -3.24
CA LEU A 146 0.44 -16.24 -4.05
C LEU A 146 1.94 -15.93 -4.24
N ASP A 147 2.32 -14.65 -4.21
CA ASP A 147 3.71 -14.22 -4.38
C ASP A 147 4.38 -13.82 -3.05
N LYS A 148 3.67 -13.95 -1.91
CA LYS A 148 4.18 -13.53 -0.60
C LYS A 148 5.11 -14.59 -0.01
N PRO A 149 6.27 -14.19 0.52
CA PRO A 149 7.17 -15.09 1.24
C PRO A 149 6.70 -15.37 2.69
N TYR A 150 6.02 -14.40 3.30
CA TYR A 150 5.62 -14.29 4.70
C TYR A 150 4.73 -13.03 4.85
N PRO A 151 3.91 -12.93 5.90
CA PRO A 151 3.23 -11.68 6.27
C PRO A 151 4.24 -10.60 6.73
N PHE A 152 4.02 -9.33 6.38
CA PHE A 152 5.03 -8.28 6.60
C PHE A 152 5.01 -7.67 8.01
N TYR A 153 3.81 -7.54 8.60
CA TYR A 153 3.60 -6.84 9.87
C TYR A 153 2.77 -7.63 10.89
N ASP A 154 2.71 -8.96 10.77
CA ASP A 154 2.05 -9.83 11.74
C ASP A 154 2.67 -9.71 13.16
N TRP A 155 3.97 -9.44 13.23
CA TRP A 155 4.70 -9.18 14.49
C TRP A 155 4.15 -7.98 15.28
N ILE A 156 3.41 -7.05 14.67
CA ILE A 156 2.89 -5.86 15.38
C ILE A 156 1.87 -6.28 16.45
N ALA A 157 1.00 -7.26 16.14
CA ALA A 157 0.03 -7.76 17.11
C ALA A 157 0.72 -8.47 18.29
N GLU A 158 1.79 -9.22 18.01
CA GLU A 158 2.60 -9.88 19.03
C GLU A 158 3.34 -8.86 19.91
N ALA A 159 3.97 -7.85 19.29
CA ALA A 159 4.67 -6.79 20.01
C ALA A 159 3.74 -6.02 20.96
N ARG A 160 2.52 -5.68 20.52
CA ARG A 160 1.51 -5.02 21.37
C ARG A 160 1.17 -5.86 22.59
N LYS A 161 0.85 -7.15 22.40
CA LYS A 161 0.57 -8.07 23.51
C LYS A 161 1.74 -8.18 24.48
N ALA A 162 2.97 -8.23 23.96
CA ALA A 162 4.17 -8.31 24.79
C ALA A 162 4.41 -7.04 25.61
N ILE A 163 4.10 -5.85 25.06
CA ILE A 163 4.17 -4.57 25.77
C ILE A 163 3.12 -4.53 26.88
N GLU A 164 1.86 -4.87 26.58
CA GLU A 164 0.76 -4.92 27.54
C GLU A 164 1.03 -5.90 28.69
N ALA A 165 1.60 -7.07 28.39
CA ALA A 165 1.95 -8.06 29.40
C ALA A 165 3.00 -7.56 30.42
N ARG A 166 3.80 -6.54 30.06
CA ARG A 166 4.73 -5.86 30.97
C ARG A 166 4.06 -4.73 31.78
N GLY A 167 2.78 -4.47 31.57
CA GLY A 167 2.04 -3.34 32.17
C GLY A 167 2.30 -2.00 31.49
N GLU A 168 2.86 -2.00 30.28
CA GLU A 168 3.10 -0.81 29.47
C GLU A 168 1.96 -0.61 28.45
N THR A 169 1.80 0.63 27.95
CA THR A 169 0.84 0.94 26.89
C THR A 169 1.56 0.99 25.54
N PRO A 170 1.15 0.18 24.54
CA PRO A 170 1.72 0.26 23.20
C PRO A 170 1.54 1.65 22.59
N TYR A 171 2.58 2.15 21.92
CA TYR A 171 2.49 3.40 21.20
C TYR A 171 1.56 3.25 19.98
N PRO A 172 0.57 4.16 19.79
CA PRO A 172 -0.34 4.07 18.67
C PRO A 172 0.38 4.34 17.35
N LEU A 173 0.10 3.53 16.33
CA LEU A 173 0.63 3.79 15.00
C LEU A 173 -0.22 4.87 14.33
N PRO A 174 0.39 5.88 13.68
CA PRO A 174 -0.36 6.85 12.89
C PRO A 174 -1.15 6.18 11.75
N ILE A 175 -0.63 5.07 11.23
CA ILE A 175 -1.23 4.25 10.17
C ILE A 175 -1.11 2.80 10.61
N GLU A 176 -2.25 2.14 10.81
CA GLU A 176 -2.29 0.71 11.13
C GLU A 176 -2.07 -0.12 9.85
N PRO A 177 -1.28 -1.20 9.90
CA PRO A 177 -1.23 -2.15 8.78
C PRO A 177 -2.59 -2.84 8.65
N TYR A 178 -2.96 -3.17 7.42
CA TYR A 178 -4.19 -3.90 7.14
C TYR A 178 -4.04 -4.78 5.91
N GLY A 179 -5.05 -5.62 5.67
CA GLY A 179 -5.23 -6.32 4.40
C GLY A 179 -3.96 -7.03 3.93
N ALA A 180 -3.43 -6.57 2.79
CA ALA A 180 -2.23 -7.14 2.17
C ALA A 180 -1.03 -7.22 3.12
N GLU A 181 -0.85 -6.27 4.01
CA GLU A 181 0.38 -6.19 4.82
C GLU A 181 0.40 -7.20 5.98
N LEU A 182 -0.78 -7.67 6.38
CA LEU A 182 -0.98 -8.72 7.39
C LEU A 182 -1.27 -10.09 6.77
N ALA A 183 -1.53 -10.14 5.47
CA ALA A 183 -1.94 -11.34 4.77
C ALA A 183 -0.82 -12.38 4.69
N ALA A 184 -1.08 -13.58 5.21
CA ALA A 184 -0.19 -14.73 5.10
C ALA A 184 -0.11 -15.26 3.65
N PRO A 185 1.01 -15.86 3.23
CA PRO A 185 1.13 -16.56 1.96
C PRO A 185 0.02 -17.60 1.74
N GLN A 186 -0.31 -17.85 0.49
CA GLN A 186 -1.20 -18.94 0.09
C GLN A 186 -0.66 -19.59 -1.19
N ASP A 187 -0.93 -20.88 -1.40
CA ASP A 187 -0.49 -21.58 -2.61
C ASP A 187 -1.57 -21.60 -3.71
N THR A 188 -2.84 -21.56 -3.31
CA THR A 188 -4.00 -21.65 -4.21
C THR A 188 -5.16 -20.82 -3.68
N PHE A 189 -6.05 -20.40 -4.57
CA PHE A 189 -7.33 -19.83 -4.15
C PHE A 189 -8.29 -20.94 -3.74
N ALA A 190 -8.99 -20.74 -2.62
CA ALA A 190 -10.12 -21.57 -2.27
C ALA A 190 -11.27 -21.28 -3.25
N THR A 191 -11.96 -22.33 -3.71
CA THR A 191 -13.20 -22.15 -4.48
C THR A 191 -14.31 -21.72 -3.53
N VAL A 192 -14.88 -20.54 -3.77
CA VAL A 192 -16.01 -20.02 -3.00
C VAL A 192 -17.19 -19.85 -3.95
N GLU A 193 -18.24 -20.64 -3.74
CA GLU A 193 -19.52 -20.39 -4.40
C GLU A 193 -20.18 -19.16 -3.76
N ALA A 194 -20.54 -18.19 -4.59
CA ALA A 194 -21.24 -16.99 -4.16
C ALA A 194 -22.23 -16.55 -5.24
N THR A 195 -23.32 -15.94 -4.80
CA THR A 195 -24.37 -15.41 -5.70
C THR A 195 -24.25 -13.90 -5.75
N ALA A 196 -24.30 -13.34 -6.96
CA ALA A 196 -24.32 -11.90 -7.17
C ALA A 196 -25.49 -11.26 -6.39
N PRO A 197 -25.25 -10.28 -5.51
CA PRO A 197 -26.31 -9.61 -4.76
C PRO A 197 -27.27 -8.80 -5.63
N ASP A 198 -26.79 -8.24 -6.75
CA ASP A 198 -27.61 -7.46 -7.69
C ASP A 198 -27.39 -7.93 -9.14
N PRO A 199 -27.86 -9.15 -9.49
CA PRO A 199 -27.57 -9.78 -10.78
C PRO A 199 -28.28 -9.08 -11.94
N LYS A 200 -29.36 -8.33 -11.65
CA LYS A 200 -30.14 -7.60 -12.65
C LYS A 200 -29.79 -6.11 -12.71
N GLY A 201 -28.87 -5.64 -11.86
CA GLY A 201 -28.52 -4.23 -11.81
C GLY A 201 -29.68 -3.33 -11.41
N ALA A 202 -30.57 -3.78 -10.53
CA ALA A 202 -31.78 -3.06 -10.15
C ALA A 202 -31.53 -1.92 -9.14
N ILE A 203 -30.38 -1.94 -8.45
CA ILE A 203 -30.04 -0.92 -7.45
C ILE A 203 -29.60 0.37 -8.15
N THR A 204 -30.11 1.50 -7.69
CA THR A 204 -29.78 2.83 -8.23
C THR A 204 -28.30 3.16 -8.04
N ARG A 205 -27.68 3.73 -9.08
CA ARG A 205 -26.27 4.14 -9.04
C ARG A 205 -26.07 5.40 -8.21
N ASP A 206 -24.88 5.55 -7.64
CA ASP A 206 -24.45 6.80 -6.99
C ASP A 206 -24.01 7.84 -8.03
N GLU A 207 -24.98 8.35 -8.80
CA GLU A 207 -24.77 9.39 -9.81
C GLU A 207 -24.30 10.72 -9.21
N ALA A 208 -24.59 10.95 -7.94
CA ALA A 208 -24.19 12.14 -7.19
C ALA A 208 -22.73 12.05 -6.69
N GLN A 209 -22.07 10.91 -6.87
CA GLN A 209 -20.71 10.65 -6.40
C GLN A 209 -20.53 10.96 -4.91
N LEU A 210 -21.51 10.59 -4.08
CA LEU A 210 -21.45 10.76 -2.63
C LEU A 210 -20.21 10.06 -2.05
N ILE A 211 -19.83 8.96 -2.69
CA ILE A 211 -18.65 8.17 -2.36
C ILE A 211 -17.62 8.26 -3.49
N GLN A 212 -16.40 8.65 -3.13
CA GLN A 212 -15.23 8.52 -3.99
C GLN A 212 -14.75 7.07 -3.99
N LEU A 213 -14.71 6.45 -5.17
CA LEU A 213 -14.13 5.14 -5.41
C LEU A 213 -12.69 5.28 -5.89
N GLU A 214 -11.76 4.60 -5.23
CA GLU A 214 -10.36 4.49 -5.61
C GLU A 214 -10.02 3.01 -5.85
N THR A 215 -9.27 2.73 -6.90
CA THR A 215 -8.80 1.38 -7.21
C THR A 215 -7.29 1.36 -7.44
N THR A 216 -6.64 0.28 -7.03
CA THR A 216 -5.20 0.07 -7.30
C THR A 216 -4.92 -1.40 -7.50
N ALA A 217 -4.26 -1.76 -8.60
CA ALA A 217 -3.83 -3.13 -8.88
C ALA A 217 -2.33 -3.30 -8.63
N VAL A 218 -1.96 -4.38 -7.92
CA VAL A 218 -0.58 -4.71 -7.56
C VAL A 218 -0.25 -6.16 -7.91
N PRO A 219 0.71 -6.42 -8.80
CA PRO A 219 1.37 -5.46 -9.70
C PRO A 219 0.41 -4.88 -10.78
N THR A 220 0.85 -3.85 -11.49
CA THR A 220 0.09 -3.22 -12.59
C THR A 220 0.16 -4.00 -13.91
N LYS A 221 1.15 -4.89 -14.04
CA LYS A 221 1.27 -5.83 -15.15
C LYS A 221 1.78 -7.17 -14.66
N ILE A 222 1.38 -8.23 -15.35
CA ILE A 222 1.71 -9.61 -15.00
C ILE A 222 2.08 -10.43 -16.23
N LYS A 223 2.64 -11.61 -16.01
CA LYS A 223 2.69 -12.69 -17.00
C LYS A 223 1.44 -13.58 -16.87
N ALA A 224 1.13 -14.29 -17.94
CA ALA A 224 0.11 -15.33 -17.92
C ALA A 224 0.36 -16.33 -16.76
N GLY A 225 -0.70 -16.68 -16.03
CA GLY A 225 -0.64 -17.57 -14.86
C GLY A 225 -0.28 -16.88 -13.54
N GLU A 226 0.22 -15.64 -13.57
CA GLU A 226 0.51 -14.86 -12.35
C GLU A 226 -0.78 -14.20 -11.81
N ALA A 227 -0.67 -13.68 -10.58
CA ALA A 227 -1.76 -13.07 -9.86
C ALA A 227 -1.52 -11.58 -9.59
N ILE A 228 -2.62 -10.90 -9.29
CA ILE A 228 -2.64 -9.54 -8.78
C ILE A 228 -3.44 -9.49 -7.50
N ARG A 229 -3.21 -8.45 -6.71
CA ARG A 229 -4.12 -7.98 -5.67
C ARG A 229 -4.69 -6.65 -6.09
N VAL A 230 -6.00 -6.50 -5.94
CA VAL A 230 -6.72 -5.27 -6.20
C VAL A 230 -7.17 -4.68 -4.88
N HIS A 231 -6.83 -3.42 -4.67
CA HIS A 231 -7.21 -2.60 -3.53
C HIS A 231 -8.35 -1.69 -3.97
N ILE A 232 -9.48 -1.72 -3.26
CA ILE A 232 -10.63 -0.87 -3.50
C ILE A 232 -10.90 -0.08 -2.22
N ILE A 233 -10.94 1.25 -2.34
CA ILE A 233 -11.17 2.12 -1.21
C ILE A 233 -12.33 3.04 -1.55
N LEU A 234 -13.34 3.05 -0.69
CA LEU A 234 -14.49 3.94 -0.75
C LEU A 234 -14.35 5.00 0.33
N ARG A 235 -14.43 6.26 -0.05
CA ARG A 235 -14.35 7.40 0.87
C ARG A 235 -15.58 8.29 0.72
N PRO A 236 -16.32 8.58 1.80
CA PRO A 236 -17.35 9.60 1.74
C PRO A 236 -16.75 10.94 1.34
N GLN A 237 -17.44 11.66 0.46
CA GLN A 237 -17.13 13.07 0.20
C GLN A 237 -17.61 13.94 1.37
N ALA A 238 -17.20 15.21 1.42
CA ALA A 238 -17.38 16.08 2.59
C ALA A 238 -18.83 16.22 3.12
N THR A 239 -19.83 15.93 2.28
CA THR A 239 -21.26 16.01 2.65
C THR A 239 -21.92 14.65 2.81
N ALA A 240 -21.18 13.55 2.72
CA ALA A 240 -21.72 12.20 2.81
C ALA A 240 -21.14 11.45 4.02
N TYR A 241 -21.90 10.50 4.56
CA TYR A 241 -21.44 9.58 5.60
C TYR A 241 -22.15 8.24 5.47
N TRP A 242 -21.54 7.21 6.05
CA TRP A 242 -22.09 5.85 6.05
C TRP A 242 -23.27 5.74 7.00
N ASN A 243 -24.29 4.98 6.60
CA ASN A 243 -25.32 4.48 7.52
C ASN A 243 -25.02 3.01 7.83
N ASN A 244 -24.82 2.70 9.11
CA ASN A 244 -24.47 1.37 9.60
C ASN A 244 -25.63 0.67 10.33
N GLU A 245 -26.84 1.23 10.32
CA GLU A 245 -28.01 0.67 11.01
C GLU A 245 -28.67 -0.49 10.24
N ALA A 246 -28.35 -0.67 8.96
CA ALA A 246 -28.94 -1.69 8.09
C ALA A 246 -28.00 -2.87 7.84
N GLU A 247 -27.32 -2.88 6.68
CA GLU A 247 -26.37 -3.94 6.29
C GLU A 247 -25.00 -3.34 5.96
N GLY A 248 -23.97 -4.17 6.06
CA GLY A 248 -22.59 -3.78 5.76
C GLY A 248 -22.39 -3.47 4.26
N THR A 249 -21.34 -2.72 3.96
CA THR A 249 -20.91 -2.50 2.57
C THR A 249 -20.55 -3.83 1.93
N VAL A 250 -21.04 -4.08 0.72
CA VAL A 250 -20.83 -5.32 -0.04
C VAL A 250 -20.04 -5.04 -1.30
N LEU A 251 -19.05 -5.88 -1.61
CA LEU A 251 -18.34 -5.92 -2.88
C LEU A 251 -18.69 -7.21 -3.62
N TRP A 252 -19.01 -7.09 -4.90
CA TRP A 252 -19.09 -8.20 -5.85
C TRP A 252 -18.11 -8.01 -7.00
N VAL A 253 -17.29 -9.03 -7.27
CA VAL A 253 -16.31 -9.05 -8.35
C VAL A 253 -16.75 -10.02 -9.45
N ASN A 254 -16.81 -9.53 -10.69
CA ASN A 254 -17.08 -10.37 -11.84
C ASN A 254 -15.77 -10.98 -12.34
N ALA A 255 -15.64 -12.30 -12.23
CA ALA A 255 -14.49 -13.01 -12.79
C ALA A 255 -14.55 -12.98 -14.33
N PRO A 256 -13.54 -12.43 -15.03
CA PRO A 256 -13.44 -12.57 -16.48
C PRO A 256 -13.28 -14.05 -16.85
N ALA A 257 -13.57 -14.39 -18.12
CA ALA A 257 -13.48 -15.77 -18.59
C ALA A 257 -12.10 -16.40 -18.29
N GLY A 258 -12.11 -17.51 -17.57
CA GLY A 258 -10.91 -18.27 -17.19
C GLY A 258 -10.11 -17.70 -16.01
N TRP A 259 -10.39 -16.49 -15.55
CA TRP A 259 -9.73 -15.92 -14.38
C TRP A 259 -10.27 -16.53 -13.09
N GLN A 260 -9.38 -16.71 -12.11
CA GLN A 260 -9.76 -17.12 -10.76
C GLN A 260 -9.80 -15.88 -9.87
N ILE A 261 -10.84 -15.77 -9.03
CA ILE A 261 -10.98 -14.72 -8.00
C ILE A 261 -11.03 -15.40 -6.64
N ASP A 262 -10.25 -14.91 -5.67
CA ASP A 262 -10.16 -15.54 -4.35
C ASP A 262 -11.45 -15.42 -3.51
N ARG A 263 -12.10 -14.25 -3.56
CA ARG A 263 -13.37 -13.94 -2.89
C ARG A 263 -14.22 -13.06 -3.80
N PRO A 264 -15.12 -13.63 -4.62
CA PRO A 264 -15.98 -12.86 -5.52
C PRO A 264 -17.04 -12.04 -4.77
N LEU A 265 -17.40 -12.42 -3.54
CA LEU A 265 -18.29 -11.67 -2.65
C LEU A 265 -17.58 -11.35 -1.34
N GLN A 266 -17.64 -10.09 -0.92
CA GLN A 266 -17.12 -9.64 0.37
C GLN A 266 -18.13 -8.70 1.04
N THR A 267 -18.28 -8.83 2.35
CA THR A 267 -19.09 -7.91 3.17
C THR A 267 -18.23 -7.40 4.30
N LEU A 268 -18.17 -6.08 4.47
CA LEU A 268 -17.46 -5.50 5.61
C LEU A 268 -18.31 -5.61 6.87
N PRO A 269 -17.68 -5.90 8.02
CA PRO A 269 -18.39 -5.88 9.30
C PRO A 269 -18.91 -4.48 9.58
N LEU A 270 -20.10 -4.40 10.17
CA LEU A 270 -20.66 -3.12 10.63
C LEU A 270 -19.83 -2.61 11.82
N PRO A 271 -19.46 -1.32 11.82
CA PRO A 271 -18.85 -0.69 12.99
C PRO A 271 -19.90 -0.53 14.10
N ASN A 272 -19.43 -0.30 15.33
CA ASN A 272 -20.32 -0.12 16.48
C ASN A 272 -21.06 1.23 16.48
N SER A 273 -20.69 2.17 15.59
CA SER A 273 -21.33 3.47 15.45
C SER A 273 -22.46 3.43 14.42
N GLU A 274 -23.59 4.07 14.71
CA GLU A 274 -24.74 4.18 13.79
C GLU A 274 -24.36 4.84 12.46
N THR A 275 -23.45 5.81 12.51
CA THR A 275 -22.91 6.51 11.33
C THR A 275 -21.42 6.79 11.52
N ASP A 276 -20.68 6.93 10.43
CA ASP A 276 -19.28 7.39 10.42
C ASP A 276 -18.83 7.84 9.02
N ASP A 277 -17.63 8.40 8.92
CA ASP A 277 -16.97 8.82 7.68
C ASP A 277 -15.71 7.99 7.36
N ALA A 278 -15.47 6.89 8.09
CA ALA A 278 -14.27 6.10 7.95
C ALA A 278 -14.24 5.39 6.59
N PRO A 279 -13.09 5.32 5.90
CA PRO A 279 -13.00 4.65 4.61
C PRO A 279 -13.40 3.18 4.71
N ARG A 280 -14.13 2.69 3.70
CA ARG A 280 -14.43 1.27 3.53
C ARG A 280 -13.43 0.67 2.55
N ILE A 281 -12.74 -0.38 2.96
CA ILE A 281 -11.60 -0.94 2.23
C ILE A 281 -11.88 -2.39 1.90
N PHE A 282 -11.78 -2.74 0.62
CA PHE A 282 -11.84 -4.12 0.14
C PHE A 282 -10.55 -4.49 -0.57
N GLU A 283 -10.24 -5.78 -0.53
CA GLU A 283 -9.15 -6.35 -1.31
C GLU A 283 -9.54 -7.72 -1.85
N PHE A 284 -9.30 -7.94 -3.13
CA PHE A 284 -9.42 -9.26 -3.75
C PHE A 284 -8.16 -9.61 -4.53
N GLU A 285 -7.95 -10.90 -4.74
CA GLU A 285 -6.87 -11.41 -5.57
C GLU A 285 -7.45 -12.07 -6.82
N ALA A 286 -6.79 -11.84 -7.94
CA ALA A 286 -7.19 -12.39 -9.23
C ALA A 286 -5.99 -13.05 -9.89
N ARG A 287 -6.17 -14.27 -10.40
CA ARG A 287 -5.13 -15.02 -11.11
C ARG A 287 -5.52 -15.17 -12.57
N SER A 288 -4.60 -14.79 -13.45
CA SER A 288 -4.80 -14.90 -14.89
C SER A 288 -4.70 -16.36 -15.37
N PRO A 289 -5.41 -16.73 -16.44
CA PRO A 289 -5.17 -17.98 -17.15
C PRO A 289 -3.72 -18.12 -17.61
N ASP A 290 -3.19 -19.34 -17.67
CA ASP A 290 -1.82 -19.63 -18.12
C ASP A 290 -1.57 -19.25 -19.60
N ASN A 291 -2.63 -19.04 -20.38
CA ASN A 291 -2.59 -18.63 -21.78
C ASN A 291 -3.07 -17.18 -22.03
N ALA A 292 -3.30 -16.41 -20.97
CA ALA A 292 -3.80 -15.04 -21.09
C ALA A 292 -2.76 -14.09 -21.73
N GLN A 293 -3.24 -13.16 -22.56
CA GLN A 293 -2.41 -12.14 -23.21
C GLN A 293 -3.21 -10.86 -23.45
N GLY A 294 -2.50 -9.75 -23.53
CA GLY A 294 -3.08 -8.43 -23.80
C GLY A 294 -3.73 -7.83 -22.57
N THR A 295 -4.68 -6.93 -22.79
CA THR A 295 -5.33 -6.18 -21.72
C THR A 295 -6.62 -6.88 -21.30
N THR A 296 -6.79 -7.13 -20.00
CA THR A 296 -8.03 -7.63 -19.41
C THR A 296 -8.61 -6.60 -18.44
N GLU A 297 -9.93 -6.42 -18.50
CA GLU A 297 -10.68 -5.65 -17.52
C GLU A 297 -11.36 -6.59 -16.51
N ILE A 298 -11.17 -6.33 -15.22
CA ILE A 298 -11.88 -7.01 -14.13
C ILE A 298 -12.89 -6.00 -13.58
N THR A 299 -14.17 -6.28 -13.79
CA THR A 299 -15.26 -5.40 -13.32
C THR A 299 -15.78 -5.86 -11.97
N PHE A 300 -16.27 -4.91 -11.20
CA PHE A 300 -16.88 -5.16 -9.91
C PHE A 300 -17.95 -4.10 -9.62
N TYR A 301 -18.76 -4.34 -8.60
CA TYR A 301 -19.63 -3.30 -8.05
C TYR A 301 -19.65 -3.38 -6.54
N VAL A 302 -19.91 -2.24 -5.93
CA VAL A 302 -20.05 -2.08 -4.48
C VAL A 302 -21.45 -1.59 -4.16
N LEU A 303 -22.04 -2.14 -3.11
CA LEU A 303 -23.35 -1.78 -2.60
C LEU A 303 -23.21 -1.24 -1.18
N TYR A 304 -23.85 -0.11 -0.90
CA TYR A 304 -23.70 0.57 0.38
C TYR A 304 -24.91 1.43 0.75
N TYR A 305 -25.08 1.64 2.05
CA TYR A 305 -25.96 2.65 2.61
C TYR A 305 -25.17 3.93 2.90
N VAL A 306 -25.63 5.05 2.35
CA VAL A 306 -25.02 6.38 2.49
C VAL A 306 -26.10 7.42 2.76
N CYS A 307 -25.83 8.41 3.61
CA CYS A 307 -26.73 9.55 3.80
C CYS A 307 -26.14 10.82 3.20
N GLU A 308 -27.02 11.67 2.67
CA GLU A 308 -26.68 12.98 2.13
C GLU A 308 -26.82 14.04 3.21
N GLN A 309 -25.80 14.90 3.39
CA GLN A 309 -25.79 16.02 4.33
C GLN A 309 -26.09 15.62 5.79
N LYS A 310 -25.88 16.54 6.73
CA LYS A 310 -26.34 16.33 8.10
C LYS A 310 -27.87 16.37 8.10
N ASP A 311 -28.52 15.26 8.49
CA ASP A 311 -29.99 15.07 8.53
C ASP A 311 -30.70 14.83 7.19
N GLY A 312 -29.99 14.58 6.09
CA GLY A 312 -30.65 14.26 4.82
C GLY A 312 -30.98 12.77 4.66
N VAL A 313 -31.39 12.41 3.45
CA VAL A 313 -31.96 11.08 3.18
C VAL A 313 -30.86 10.03 3.10
N CYS A 314 -31.06 8.91 3.76
CA CYS A 314 -30.21 7.73 3.63
C CYS A 314 -30.68 6.85 2.47
N LEU A 315 -29.73 6.37 1.69
CA LEU A 315 -29.92 5.81 0.37
C LEU A 315 -29.13 4.51 0.27
N TYR A 316 -29.75 3.49 -0.31
CA TYR A 316 -29.03 2.30 -0.78
C TYR A 316 -28.56 2.54 -2.21
N ARG A 317 -27.26 2.40 -2.44
CA ARG A 317 -26.61 2.77 -3.70
C ARG A 317 -25.66 1.71 -4.19
N ARG A 318 -25.42 1.76 -5.50
CA ARG A 318 -24.47 0.95 -6.23
C ARG A 318 -23.41 1.86 -6.87
N GLN A 319 -22.16 1.45 -6.81
CA GLN A 319 -21.11 2.05 -7.64
C GLN A 319 -20.42 0.93 -8.43
N ASP A 320 -20.36 1.11 -9.75
CA ASP A 320 -19.69 0.18 -10.65
C ASP A 320 -18.23 0.63 -10.81
N GLY A 321 -17.31 -0.33 -10.86
CA GLY A 321 -15.88 -0.07 -11.00
C GLY A 321 -15.18 -1.13 -11.84
N ALA A 322 -13.97 -0.81 -12.29
CA ALA A 322 -13.15 -1.71 -13.07
C ALA A 322 -11.67 -1.47 -12.80
N VAL A 323 -10.87 -2.53 -12.97
CA VAL A 323 -9.41 -2.42 -13.04
C VAL A 323 -8.91 -3.08 -14.32
N THR A 324 -7.94 -2.41 -14.94
CA THR A 324 -7.35 -2.83 -16.21
C THR A 324 -5.95 -3.38 -15.98
N ILE A 325 -5.70 -4.59 -16.47
CA ILE A 325 -4.46 -5.33 -16.23
C ILE A 325 -3.84 -5.73 -17.55
N GLU A 326 -2.56 -5.42 -17.72
CA GLU A 326 -1.77 -5.88 -18.86
C GLU A 326 -1.17 -7.26 -18.53
N VAL A 327 -1.45 -8.24 -19.40
CA VAL A 327 -0.94 -9.60 -19.31
C VAL A 327 0.00 -9.86 -20.49
N SER A 328 1.25 -10.14 -20.17
CA SER A 328 2.25 -10.58 -21.14
C SER A 328 2.29 -12.10 -21.25
N ALA A 329 2.64 -12.62 -22.43
CA ALA A 329 2.80 -14.07 -22.62
C ALA A 329 3.85 -14.62 -21.64
N ALA A 330 3.61 -15.83 -21.12
CA ALA A 330 4.62 -16.53 -20.32
C ALA A 330 5.92 -16.63 -21.12
N THR A 331 7.03 -16.22 -20.50
CA THR A 331 8.36 -16.38 -21.12
C THR A 331 8.60 -17.89 -21.21
N ALA A 332 8.73 -18.45 -22.41
CA ALA A 332 9.12 -19.84 -22.56
C ALA A 332 10.41 -20.05 -21.77
N GLN A 333 10.37 -20.87 -20.72
CA GLN A 333 11.57 -21.24 -19.98
C GLN A 333 12.51 -21.91 -20.98
N SER A 334 13.56 -21.19 -21.40
CA SER A 334 14.64 -21.84 -22.12
C SER A 334 15.36 -22.69 -21.09
N ASN A 335 15.12 -24.00 -21.10
CA ASN A 335 15.95 -24.97 -20.40
C ASN A 335 17.41 -24.71 -20.82
N ARG A 336 18.22 -24.17 -19.91
CA ARG A 336 19.68 -24.15 -20.01
C ARG A 336 20.25 -24.64 -18.71
#